data_AF-U2B0C5-F1
#
_entry.id   AF-U2B0C5-F1
#
_cell.length_a   1.000
_cell.length_b   1.000
_cell.length_c   1.000
_cell.angle_alpha   90.00
_cell.angle_beta   90.00
_cell.angle_gamma   90.00
#
_symmetry.space_group_name_H-M   'P 1'
#
loop_
_entity.id
_entity.type
_entity.pdbx_description
1 polymer ?
#
loop_
_entity_poly.entity_id
_entity_poly.type
_entity_poly.pdbx_seq_one_letter_code
_entity_poly.pdbx_strand_id
1 'polypeptide(L)'
;MKRPILDSRRKVVSAIIQAFPGGRECAATLLGLELKKFDNQAYESAGHRPLADEQLHALEQVAGTTYLPDYISGLYNGVHVPMPGAEQLDNLDLFTRAMATTVKRGQVDALILKALDDGAIDEAELAEIVAAHRQHIAARHAEVGAVITLHRKTQP
;
A
#
# COMPACT_ATOMS: atom_id res chain seq x y z
N MET A 1 4.24 9.78 10.07
CA MET A 1 4.94 8.73 10.86
C MET A 1 5.80 7.91 9.91
N LYS A 2 7.05 7.59 10.27
CA LYS A 2 7.85 6.61 9.53
C LYS A 2 7.14 5.25 9.66
N ARG A 3 6.67 4.68 8.55
CA ARG A 3 6.09 3.33 8.55
C ARG A 3 7.20 2.34 8.93
N PRO A 4 7.02 1.45 9.92
CA PRO A 4 8.00 0.43 10.25
C PRO A 4 8.22 -0.48 9.03
N ILE A 5 9.46 -0.93 8.81
CA ILE A 5 9.73 -1.98 7.81
C ILE A 5 9.20 -3.29 8.39
N LEU A 6 8.11 -3.78 7.81
CA LEU A 6 7.48 -5.04 8.19
C LEU A 6 8.07 -6.15 7.33
N ASP A 7 9.14 -6.77 7.82
CA ASP A 7 9.91 -7.82 7.10
C ASP A 7 9.33 -9.24 7.25
N SER A 8 8.24 -9.39 8.01
CA SER A 8 7.62 -10.70 8.28
C SER A 8 6.13 -10.56 8.54
N ARG A 9 5.37 -11.61 8.17
CA ARG A 9 3.92 -11.67 8.37
C ARG A 9 3.52 -11.45 9.84
N ARG A 10 4.28 -11.95 10.81
CA ARG A 10 3.99 -11.75 12.23
C ARG A 10 4.08 -10.28 12.65
N LYS A 11 5.06 -9.52 12.12
CA LYS A 11 5.15 -8.07 12.35
C LYS A 11 3.99 -7.34 11.68
N VAL A 12 3.56 -7.77 10.50
CA VAL A 12 2.35 -7.24 9.83
C VAL A 12 1.12 -7.43 10.71
N VAL A 13 0.85 -8.64 11.18
CA VAL A 13 -0.30 -8.92 12.07
C VAL A 13 -0.24 -8.07 13.34
N SER A 14 0.94 -7.93 13.95
CA SER A 14 1.13 -7.10 15.13
C SER A 14 0.84 -5.62 14.85
N ALA A 15 1.28 -5.10 13.70
CA ALA A 15 1.02 -3.72 13.29
C ALA A 15 -0.46 -3.47 13.01
N ILE A 16 -1.16 -4.42 12.38
CA ILE A 16 -2.61 -4.37 12.17
C ILE A 16 -3.34 -4.29 13.52
N ILE A 17 -3.01 -5.18 14.46
CA ILE A 17 -3.64 -5.21 15.80
C ILE A 17 -3.38 -3.91 16.56
N GLN A 18 -2.16 -3.37 16.48
CA GLN A 18 -1.80 -2.12 17.14
C GLN A 18 -2.56 -0.92 16.56
N ALA A 19 -2.80 -0.90 15.25
CA ALA A 19 -3.56 0.15 14.59
C ALA A 19 -5.08 -0.03 14.73
N PHE A 20 -5.55 -1.22 15.08
CA PHE A 20 -6.97 -1.52 15.18
C PHE A 20 -7.63 -0.78 16.35
N PRO A 21 -8.73 -0.03 16.14
CA PRO A 21 -9.44 0.66 17.21
C PRO A 21 -9.93 -0.31 18.29
N GLY A 22 -9.56 -0.07 19.55
CA GLY A 22 -9.86 -0.99 20.67
C GLY A 22 -8.96 -2.24 20.73
N GLY A 23 -7.94 -2.32 19.87
CA GLY A 23 -6.89 -3.33 19.92
C GLY A 23 -7.39 -4.75 19.72
N ARG A 24 -6.69 -5.70 20.35
CA ARG A 24 -6.92 -7.15 20.19
C ARG A 24 -8.32 -7.62 20.57
N GLU A 25 -8.96 -7.00 21.57
CA GLU A 25 -10.28 -7.43 22.05
C GLU A 25 -11.37 -7.10 21.02
N CYS A 26 -11.34 -5.88 20.48
CA CYS A 26 -12.26 -5.49 19.41
C CYS A 26 -11.94 -6.21 18.10
N ALA A 27 -10.66 -6.46 17.79
CA ALA A 27 -10.27 -7.24 16.62
C ALA A 27 -10.78 -8.70 16.70
N ALA A 28 -10.62 -9.36 17.84
CA ALA A 28 -11.14 -10.70 18.07
C ALA A 28 -12.67 -10.75 17.93
N THR A 29 -13.36 -9.74 18.51
CA THR A 29 -14.81 -9.59 18.42
C THR A 29 -15.28 -9.41 16.99
N LEU A 30 -14.61 -8.56 16.19
CA LEU A 30 -14.94 -8.37 14.76
C LEU A 30 -14.88 -9.70 13.99
N LEU A 31 -13.88 -10.53 14.29
CA LEU A 31 -13.67 -11.81 13.62
C LEU A 31 -14.53 -12.95 14.20
N GLY A 32 -15.34 -12.68 15.23
CA GLY A 32 -16.14 -13.70 15.91
C GLY A 32 -15.29 -14.77 16.61
N LEU A 33 -14.10 -14.40 17.09
CA LEU A 33 -13.16 -15.30 17.76
C LEU A 33 -13.10 -15.00 19.25
N GLU A 34 -12.96 -16.04 20.07
CA GLU A 34 -12.54 -15.88 21.46
C GLU A 34 -11.13 -15.27 21.51
N LEU A 35 -10.89 -14.31 22.42
CA LEU A 35 -9.62 -13.60 22.54
C LEU A 35 -8.40 -14.54 22.61
N LYS A 36 -8.50 -15.64 23.38
CA LYS A 36 -7.41 -16.62 23.48
C LYS A 36 -7.12 -17.30 22.14
N LYS A 37 -8.15 -17.65 21.38
CA LYS A 37 -8.00 -18.25 20.04
C LYS A 37 -7.43 -17.22 19.07
N PHE A 38 -7.89 -15.97 19.13
CA PHE A 38 -7.35 -14.87 18.34
C PHE A 38 -5.85 -14.67 18.59
N ASP A 39 -5.44 -14.53 19.85
CA ASP A 39 -4.04 -14.34 20.22
C ASP A 39 -3.16 -15.49 19.71
N ASN A 40 -3.64 -16.74 19.83
CA ASN A 40 -2.91 -17.90 19.32
C ASN A 40 -2.72 -17.86 17.79
N GLN A 41 -3.74 -17.46 17.05
CA GLN A 41 -3.66 -17.34 15.59
C GLN A 41 -2.85 -16.12 15.14
N ALA A 42 -2.91 -15.01 15.89
CA ALA A 42 -2.21 -13.77 15.58
C ALA A 42 -0.70 -13.88 15.80
N TYR A 43 -0.30 -14.55 16.88
CA TYR A 43 1.10 -14.71 17.28
C TYR A 43 1.69 -16.06 16.89
N GLU A 44 0.95 -16.85 16.11
CA GLU A 44 1.35 -18.18 15.62
C GLU A 44 1.81 -19.11 16.76
N SER A 45 1.15 -19.01 17.91
CA SER A 45 1.50 -19.78 19.10
C SER A 45 0.66 -21.06 19.18
N ALA A 46 1.15 -22.03 19.96
CA ALA A 46 0.46 -23.29 20.25
C ALA A 46 0.03 -24.10 19.01
N GLY A 47 0.72 -23.96 17.88
CA GLY A 47 0.46 -24.74 16.66
C GLY A 47 -0.86 -24.42 15.96
N HIS A 48 -1.52 -23.31 16.32
CA HIS A 48 -2.74 -22.88 15.64
C HIS A 48 -2.42 -22.36 14.24
N ARG A 49 -3.36 -22.58 13.31
CA ARG A 49 -3.29 -21.97 11.98
C ARG A 49 -3.29 -20.44 12.10
N PRO A 50 -2.39 -19.71 11.41
CA PRO A 50 -2.39 -18.25 11.42
C PRO A 50 -3.70 -17.66 10.90
N LEU A 51 -3.96 -16.40 11.22
CA LEU A 51 -5.06 -15.64 10.63
C LEU A 51 -4.96 -15.65 9.09
N ALA A 52 -6.09 -15.92 8.44
CA ALA A 52 -6.21 -15.93 6.99
C ALA A 52 -6.14 -14.50 6.40
N ASP A 53 -5.82 -14.39 5.12
CA ASP A 53 -5.67 -13.09 4.44
C ASP A 53 -6.98 -12.30 4.47
N GLU A 54 -8.13 -12.97 4.35
CA GLU A 54 -9.45 -12.35 4.42
C GLU A 54 -9.74 -11.78 5.81
N GLN A 55 -9.27 -12.44 6.87
CA GLN A 55 -9.43 -11.97 8.24
C GLN A 55 -8.56 -10.73 8.49
N LEU A 56 -7.32 -10.75 8.01
CA LEU A 56 -6.44 -9.59 8.10
C LEU A 56 -6.99 -8.42 7.29
N HIS A 57 -7.47 -8.68 6.06
CA HIS A 57 -8.11 -7.66 5.23
C HIS A 57 -9.31 -7.01 5.93
N ALA A 58 -10.20 -7.80 6.56
CA ALA A 58 -11.33 -7.28 7.31
C ALA A 58 -10.91 -6.35 8.47
N LEU A 59 -9.84 -6.71 9.19
CA LEU A 59 -9.29 -5.84 10.24
C LEU A 59 -8.74 -4.53 9.66
N GLU A 60 -8.00 -4.61 8.55
CA GLU A 60 -7.41 -3.45 7.88
C GLU A 60 -8.45 -2.49 7.31
N GLN A 61 -9.61 -2.99 6.83
CA GLN A 61 -10.71 -2.13 6.37
C GLN A 61 -11.27 -1.23 7.49
N VAL A 62 -11.34 -1.75 8.72
CA VAL A 62 -11.79 -0.96 9.87
C VAL A 62 -10.67 -0.03 10.37
N ALA A 63 -9.43 -0.51 10.38
CA ALA A 63 -8.28 0.27 10.85
C ALA A 63 -7.83 1.35 9.84
N GLY A 64 -8.24 1.27 8.57
CA GLY A 64 -7.78 2.15 7.50
C GLY A 64 -6.31 1.92 7.14
N THR A 65 -5.80 0.69 7.26
CA THR A 65 -4.40 0.34 7.04
C THR A 65 -4.20 -0.53 5.79
N THR A 66 -2.95 -0.67 5.34
CA THR A 66 -2.55 -1.44 4.14
C THR A 66 -1.28 -2.28 4.38
N TYR A 67 -1.01 -2.67 5.62
CA TYR A 67 0.21 -3.37 6.01
C TYR A 67 0.38 -4.72 5.30
N LEU A 68 -0.70 -5.49 5.11
CA LEU A 68 -0.62 -6.79 4.41
C LEU A 68 -0.24 -6.63 2.93
N PRO A 69 -0.96 -5.83 2.11
CA PRO A 69 -0.59 -5.68 0.71
C PRO A 69 0.76 -4.94 0.53
N ASP A 70 1.14 -4.04 1.43
CA ASP A 70 2.46 -3.40 1.42
C ASP A 70 3.58 -4.43 1.62
N TYR A 71 3.43 -5.33 2.60
CA TYR A 71 4.38 -6.41 2.86
C TYR A 71 4.48 -7.38 1.67
N ILE A 72 3.34 -7.88 1.17
CA ILE A 72 3.32 -8.83 0.05
C ILE A 72 3.97 -8.20 -1.19
N SER A 73 3.62 -6.95 -1.50
CA SER A 73 4.21 -6.24 -2.65
C SER A 73 5.73 -6.09 -2.49
N GLY A 74 6.20 -5.79 -1.28
CA GLY A 74 7.62 -5.71 -0.95
C GLY A 74 8.40 -7.01 -1.22
N LEU A 75 7.80 -8.18 -1.00
CA LEU A 75 8.42 -9.48 -1.30
C LEU A 75 8.77 -9.65 -2.78
N TYR A 76 8.05 -8.96 -3.67
CA TYR A 76 8.26 -8.98 -5.12
C TYR A 76 8.94 -7.72 -5.64
N ASN A 77 9.54 -6.90 -4.75
CA ASN A 77 10.07 -5.57 -5.09
C ASN A 77 9.05 -4.63 -5.75
N GLY A 78 7.75 -4.87 -5.48
CA GLY A 78 6.63 -4.09 -5.97
C GLY A 78 6.15 -3.05 -4.95
N VAL A 79 5.12 -2.29 -5.35
CA VAL A 79 4.44 -1.31 -4.50
C VAL A 79 2.94 -1.52 -4.59
N HIS A 80 2.26 -1.46 -3.44
CA HIS A 80 0.80 -1.41 -3.42
C HIS A 80 0.35 0.03 -3.63
N VAL A 81 -0.63 0.23 -4.51
CA VAL A 81 -1.22 1.53 -4.80
C VAL A 81 -2.73 1.38 -4.64
N PRO A 82 -3.33 1.96 -3.59
CA PRO A 82 -4.76 1.85 -3.39
C PRO A 82 -5.50 2.63 -4.48
N MET A 83 -6.62 2.07 -4.92
CA MET A 83 -7.54 2.77 -5.81
C MET A 83 -8.31 3.83 -5.01
N PRO A 84 -8.51 5.03 -5.56
CA PRO A 84 -9.29 6.06 -4.90
C PRO A 84 -10.78 5.67 -4.83
N GLY A 85 -11.41 5.97 -3.70
CA GLY A 85 -12.86 5.84 -3.51
C GLY A 85 -13.63 6.86 -4.36
N ALA A 86 -14.83 6.51 -4.81
CA ALA A 86 -15.62 7.35 -5.72
C ALA A 86 -16.12 8.64 -5.03
N GLU A 87 -16.43 8.58 -3.73
CA GLU A 87 -16.92 9.75 -2.97
C GLU A 87 -15.89 10.88 -2.82
N GLN A 88 -14.63 10.65 -3.18
CA GLN A 88 -13.51 11.59 -3.02
C GLN A 88 -12.98 12.13 -4.36
N LEU A 89 -13.72 11.98 -5.46
CA LEU A 89 -13.24 12.34 -6.80
C LEU A 89 -14.11 13.40 -7.46
N ASP A 90 -13.50 14.53 -7.79
CA ASP A 90 -14.03 15.50 -8.74
C ASP A 90 -13.06 15.78 -9.90
N ASN A 91 -13.45 16.64 -10.84
CA ASN A 91 -12.62 16.99 -11.99
C ASN A 91 -11.33 17.74 -11.60
N LEU A 92 -11.35 18.52 -10.51
CA LEU A 92 -10.17 19.22 -10.01
C LEU A 92 -9.18 18.25 -9.39
N ASP A 93 -9.65 17.23 -8.68
CA ASP A 93 -8.84 16.13 -8.16
C ASP A 93 -8.20 15.33 -9.30
N LEU A 94 -8.96 15.02 -10.36
CA LEU A 94 -8.41 14.36 -11.55
C LEU A 94 -7.30 15.19 -12.19
N PHE A 95 -7.51 16.50 -12.35
CA PHE A 95 -6.51 17.41 -12.89
C PHE A 95 -5.26 17.47 -12.00
N THR A 96 -5.43 17.58 -10.69
CA THR A 96 -4.33 17.63 -9.72
C THR A 96 -3.50 16.35 -9.75
N ARG A 97 -4.15 15.19 -9.86
CA ARG A 97 -3.48 13.89 -10.00
C ARG A 97 -2.71 13.80 -11.31
N ALA A 98 -3.30 14.22 -12.43
CA ALA A 98 -2.63 14.25 -13.73
C ALA A 98 -1.39 15.16 -13.74
N MET A 99 -1.49 16.34 -13.13
CA MET A 99 -0.36 17.24 -12.95
C MET A 99 0.73 16.61 -12.08
N ALA A 100 0.38 16.00 -10.96
CA ALA A 100 1.34 15.32 -10.09
C ALA A 100 2.04 14.15 -10.79
N THR A 101 1.33 13.36 -11.59
CA THR A 101 1.92 12.30 -12.42
C THR A 101 2.92 12.88 -13.43
N THR A 102 2.54 13.99 -14.09
CA THR A 102 3.37 14.66 -15.10
C THR A 102 4.66 15.19 -14.49
N VAL A 103 4.59 15.84 -13.33
CA VAL A 103 5.77 16.33 -12.59
C VAL A 103 6.71 15.17 -12.25
N LYS A 104 6.18 14.07 -11.70
CA LYS A 104 7.00 12.90 -11.33
C LYS A 104 7.61 12.21 -12.54
N ARG A 105 6.91 12.16 -13.67
CA ARG A 105 7.48 11.68 -14.94
C ARG A 105 8.67 12.54 -15.34
N GLY A 106 8.50 13.86 -15.34
CA GLY A 106 9.58 14.79 -15.67
C GLY A 106 10.78 14.67 -14.74
N GLN A 107 10.57 14.37 -13.45
CA GLN A 107 11.65 14.08 -12.51
C GLN A 107 12.45 12.83 -12.90
N VAL A 108 11.77 11.75 -13.31
CA VAL A 108 12.44 10.53 -13.81
C VAL A 108 13.26 10.86 -15.06
N ASP A 109 12.65 11.56 -16.02
CA ASP A 109 13.30 11.92 -17.29
C ASP A 109 14.53 12.83 -17.04
N ALA A 110 14.45 13.77 -16.09
CA ALA A 110 15.56 14.65 -15.72
C ALA A 110 16.72 13.90 -15.03
N LEU A 111 16.41 12.93 -14.16
CA LEU A 111 17.42 12.09 -13.51
C LEU A 111 18.15 11.21 -14.54
N ILE A 112 17.43 10.62 -15.48
CA ILE A 112 18.02 9.83 -16.57
C ILE A 112 18.92 10.72 -17.43
N LEU A 113 18.45 11.92 -17.81
CA LEU A 113 19.25 12.84 -18.63
C LEU A 113 20.56 13.21 -17.93
N LYS A 114 20.49 13.54 -16.64
CA LYS A 114 21.66 13.91 -15.83
C LYS A 114 22.63 12.74 -15.66
N ALA A 115 22.13 11.53 -15.37
CA ALA A 115 22.99 10.37 -15.21
C ALA A 115 23.79 10.08 -16.49
N LEU A 116 23.16 10.26 -17.66
CA LEU A 116 23.81 10.02 -18.95
C LEU A 116 24.82 11.11 -19.37
N ASP A 117 25.08 12.15 -18.56
CA ASP A 117 26.04 13.21 -18.90
C ASP A 117 27.48 12.68 -19.11
N ASP A 118 27.86 11.61 -18.40
CA ASP A 118 29.16 10.94 -18.56
C ASP A 118 29.11 9.68 -19.45
N GLY A 119 27.92 9.36 -19.99
CA GLY A 119 27.67 8.23 -20.87
C GLY A 119 27.48 6.88 -20.16
N ALA A 120 27.49 6.82 -18.82
CA ALA A 120 27.19 5.64 -18.04
C ALA A 120 26.08 5.94 -17.00
N ILE A 121 25.66 4.93 -16.25
CA ILE A 121 24.79 5.11 -15.07
C ILE A 121 25.46 4.33 -13.96
N ASP A 122 25.80 4.99 -12.86
CA ASP A 122 26.36 4.33 -11.69
C ASP A 122 25.26 3.73 -10.78
N GLU A 123 25.68 2.98 -9.75
CA GLU A 123 24.73 2.31 -8.85
C GLU A 123 23.90 3.31 -8.01
N ALA A 124 24.46 4.47 -7.67
CA ALA A 124 23.75 5.50 -6.92
C ALA A 124 22.68 6.18 -7.78
N GLU A 125 23.02 6.52 -9.03
CA GLU A 125 22.11 7.07 -10.02
C GLU A 125 21.01 6.08 -10.38
N LEU A 126 21.35 4.81 -10.56
CA LEU A 126 20.39 3.74 -10.77
C LEU A 126 19.37 3.68 -9.62
N ALA A 127 19.84 3.73 -8.37
CA ALA A 127 18.98 3.72 -7.20
C ALA A 127 18.04 4.95 -7.16
N GLU A 128 18.54 6.14 -7.50
CA GLU A 128 17.74 7.37 -7.58
C GLU A 128 16.66 7.28 -8.69
N ILE A 129 17.05 6.84 -9.89
CA ILE A 129 16.13 6.67 -11.03
C ILE A 129 15.04 5.67 -10.67
N VAL A 130 15.38 4.51 -10.11
CA VAL A 130 14.41 3.47 -9.74
C VAL A 130 13.45 3.98 -8.66
N ALA A 131 13.96 4.72 -7.66
CA ALA A 131 13.12 5.30 -6.62
C ALA A 131 12.13 6.32 -7.19
N ALA A 132 12.58 7.25 -8.04
CA ALA A 132 11.72 8.21 -8.72
C ALA A 132 10.70 7.53 -9.63
N HIS A 133 11.14 6.50 -10.37
CA HIS A 133 10.30 5.74 -11.29
C HIS A 133 9.15 5.05 -10.57
N ARG A 134 9.43 4.39 -9.42
CA ARG A 134 8.39 3.77 -8.59
C ARG A 134 7.34 4.79 -8.13
N GLN A 135 7.76 6.00 -7.75
CA GLN A 135 6.83 7.06 -7.36
C GLN A 135 5.99 7.57 -8.53
N HIS A 136 6.57 7.67 -9.73
CA HIS A 136 5.85 8.01 -10.94
C HIS A 136 4.80 6.95 -11.29
N ILE A 137 5.18 5.67 -11.32
CA ILE A 137 4.26 4.56 -11.62
C ILE A 137 3.11 4.51 -10.61
N ALA A 138 3.40 4.71 -9.32
CA ALA A 138 2.36 4.77 -8.30
C ALA A 138 1.39 5.94 -8.53
N ALA A 139 1.89 7.13 -8.85
CA ALA A 139 1.04 8.28 -9.17
C ALA A 139 0.20 8.03 -10.42
N ARG A 140 0.80 7.47 -11.47
CA ARG A 140 0.11 7.16 -12.73
C ARG A 140 -0.99 6.13 -12.51
N HIS A 141 -0.72 5.08 -11.73
CA HIS A 141 -1.71 4.07 -11.40
C HIS A 141 -2.90 4.67 -10.64
N ALA A 142 -2.63 5.52 -9.64
CA ALA A 142 -3.68 6.20 -8.87
C ALA A 142 -4.51 7.18 -9.72
N GLU A 143 -3.88 7.89 -10.65
CA GLU A 143 -4.54 8.80 -11.60
C GLU A 143 -5.47 8.04 -12.55
N VAL A 144 -4.95 7.01 -13.23
CA VAL A 144 -5.77 6.16 -14.11
C VAL A 144 -6.91 5.52 -13.34
N GLY A 145 -6.61 5.04 -12.13
CA GLY A 145 -7.61 4.49 -11.24
C GLY A 145 -8.72 5.47 -10.89
N ALA A 146 -8.39 6.74 -10.63
CA ALA A 146 -9.36 7.80 -10.37
C ALA A 146 -10.30 8.03 -11.57
N VAL A 147 -9.74 8.13 -12.78
CA VAL A 147 -10.52 8.30 -14.02
C VAL A 147 -11.49 7.12 -14.21
N ILE A 148 -11.00 5.89 -14.01
CA ILE A 148 -11.84 4.69 -14.10
C ILE A 148 -12.94 4.73 -13.04
N THR A 149 -12.60 4.99 -11.78
CA THR A 149 -13.59 5.02 -10.68
C THR A 149 -14.68 6.06 -10.93
N LEU A 150 -14.32 7.28 -11.34
CA LEU A 150 -15.29 8.37 -11.53
C LEU A 150 -16.22 8.13 -12.73
N HIS A 151 -15.72 7.52 -13.81
CA HIS A 151 -16.46 7.38 -15.06
C HIS A 151 -16.99 5.97 -15.33
N ARG A 152 -16.76 5.01 -14.43
CA ARG A 152 -17.34 3.67 -14.56
C ARG A 152 -18.85 3.74 -14.44
N LYS A 153 -19.56 3.12 -15.39
CA LYS A 153 -21.02 2.95 -15.30
C LYS A 153 -21.36 2.03 -14.13
N THR A 154 -22.26 2.48 -13.25
CA THR A 154 -22.94 1.59 -12.31
C THR A 154 -23.80 0.64 -13.13
N GLN A 155 -23.61 -0.68 -12.98
CA GLN A 155 -24.53 -1.65 -13.59
C GLN A 155 -25.94 -1.42 -13.02
N PRO A 156 -26.98 -1.42 -13.87
CA PRO A 156 -28.37 -1.31 -13.40
C PRO A 156 -28.79 -2.51 -12.56
#